data_AF-A0A1I4GKG9-F1
#
_entry.id   AF-A0A1I4GKG9-F1
#
_cell.length_a   1.000
_cell.length_b   1.000
_cell.length_c   1.000
_cell.angle_alpha   90.00
_cell.angle_beta   90.00
_cell.angle_gamma   90.00
#
_symmetry.space_group_name_H-M   'P 1'
#
loop_
_entity.id
_entity.type
_entity.pdbx_description
1 polymer ?
#
loop_
_entity_poly.entity_id
_entity_poly.type
_entity_poly.pdbx_seq_one_letter_code
_entity_poly.pdbx_strand_id
1 'polypeptide(L)'
;MADATPLPPRAPHAYMAPMALSSDELERYARHIVLREVGGPGQARLKAARVLVIGAGGLGAPLIQYLAAAGIGTIGIVDDDAVSLSNLQRQVIHGTPDVGRPKVESAADAVARLNPHVRVVMHPCRITPENAAGLMAAYDLVADGSDNFSTRYAVSDACFHAKKPLVTAALGAFDGSLTTIRAHETGPTGEPNPTYRCLFPNPPPPGTVAPCAEAGVLGALAGVMGSLMAMEVIRAVADFGEPLVGRLLMVDARSMRFETLGYAWDPDNPLNGVTTDPAASGPSRPPAESPAPGH
;
A
#
# COMPACT_ATOMS: atom_id res chain seq x y z
N MET A 1 13.58 -24.17 -4.21
CA MET A 1 12.20 -23.81 -4.58
C MET A 1 11.32 -24.09 -3.37
N ALA A 2 11.11 -23.09 -2.50
CA ALA A 2 10.09 -23.21 -1.47
C ALA A 2 8.75 -23.06 -2.19
N ASP A 3 7.92 -24.11 -2.11
CA ASP A 3 6.62 -24.21 -2.75
C ASP A 3 5.74 -23.03 -2.32
N ALA A 4 5.51 -22.10 -3.24
CA ALA A 4 4.69 -20.91 -3.02
C ALA A 4 3.21 -21.30 -3.14
N THR A 5 2.76 -22.21 -2.27
CA THR A 5 1.34 -22.54 -2.20
C THR A 5 0.57 -21.25 -1.88
N PRO A 6 -0.36 -20.82 -2.74
CA PRO A 6 -1.13 -19.60 -2.53
C PRO A 6 -1.81 -19.64 -1.16
N LEU A 7 -1.78 -18.53 -0.44
CA LEU A 7 -2.53 -18.43 0.81
C LEU A 7 -4.03 -18.59 0.50
N PRO A 8 -4.76 -19.42 1.25
CA PRO A 8 -6.21 -19.48 1.09
C PRO A 8 -6.82 -18.13 1.47
N PRO A 9 -7.97 -17.76 0.87
CA PRO A 9 -8.69 -16.54 1.23
C PRO A 9 -9.00 -16.54 2.73
N ARG A 10 -8.87 -15.37 3.36
CA ARG A 10 -9.15 -15.25 4.80
C ARG A 10 -10.64 -15.05 5.02
N ALA A 11 -11.25 -15.83 5.91
CA ALA A 11 -12.66 -15.65 6.28
C ALA A 11 -12.86 -14.26 6.92
N PRO A 12 -13.92 -13.51 6.55
CA PRO A 12 -14.23 -12.25 7.19
C PRO A 12 -14.60 -12.46 8.66
N HIS A 13 -14.04 -11.64 9.55
CA HIS A 13 -14.39 -11.58 10.98
C HIS A 13 -14.23 -12.88 11.78
N ALA A 14 -13.27 -13.75 11.44
CA ALA A 14 -12.90 -14.82 12.36
C ALA A 14 -12.27 -14.19 13.61
N TYR A 15 -12.97 -14.29 14.76
CA TYR A 15 -12.42 -13.96 16.07
C TYR A 15 -11.14 -14.77 16.27
N MET A 16 -9.98 -14.13 16.12
CA MET A 16 -8.71 -14.82 16.27
C MET A 16 -8.45 -14.96 17.76
N ALA A 17 -8.48 -16.20 18.27
CA ALA A 17 -7.91 -16.49 19.58
C ALA A 17 -6.47 -15.94 19.60
N PRO A 18 -6.06 -15.21 20.64
CA PRO A 18 -4.75 -14.57 20.67
C PRO A 18 -3.68 -15.66 20.54
N MET A 19 -2.88 -15.59 19.48
CA MET A 19 -1.73 -16.48 19.31
C MET A 19 -0.72 -16.16 20.41
N ALA A 20 -0.42 -17.16 21.24
CA ALA A 20 0.57 -17.03 22.29
C ALA A 20 1.94 -16.68 21.68
N LEU A 21 2.64 -15.73 22.31
CA LEU A 21 4.02 -15.39 21.99
C LEU A 21 4.95 -16.41 22.65
N SER A 22 5.94 -16.92 21.92
CA SER A 22 7.03 -17.71 22.48
C SER A 22 7.96 -16.83 23.34
N SER A 23 8.85 -17.45 24.12
CA SER A 23 9.85 -16.72 24.92
C SER A 23 10.72 -15.80 24.06
N ASP A 24 11.20 -16.29 22.91
CA ASP A 24 12.02 -15.50 21.98
C ASP A 24 11.26 -14.30 21.41
N GLU A 25 9.97 -14.48 21.12
CA GLU A 25 9.11 -13.39 20.65
C GLU A 25 8.79 -12.39 21.76
N LEU A 26 8.62 -12.84 23.00
CA LEU A 26 8.46 -11.95 24.16
C LEU A 26 9.70 -11.08 24.37
N GLU A 27 10.90 -11.67 24.26
CA GLU A 27 12.15 -10.93 24.34
C GLU A 27 12.28 -9.93 23.18
N ARG A 28 12.09 -10.39 21.94
CA ARG A 28 12.20 -9.57 20.73
C ARG A 28 11.23 -8.39 20.72
N TYR A 29 9.98 -8.60 21.14
CA TYR A 29 8.92 -7.58 21.10
C TYR A 29 8.69 -6.88 22.44
N ALA A 30 9.57 -7.08 23.43
CA ALA A 30 9.41 -6.51 24.77
C ALA A 30 9.14 -5.00 24.75
N ARG A 31 9.79 -4.25 23.84
CA ARG A 31 9.61 -2.80 23.71
C ARG A 31 8.27 -2.37 23.14
N HIS A 32 7.58 -3.21 22.38
CA HIS A 32 6.21 -2.97 21.94
C HIS A 32 5.21 -3.36 23.02
N ILE A 33 5.44 -4.50 23.69
CA ILE A 33 4.54 -5.06 24.71
C ILE A 33 4.37 -4.12 25.91
N VAL A 34 5.40 -3.34 26.25
CA VAL A 34 5.31 -2.35 27.34
C VAL A 34 4.55 -1.08 26.97
N LEU A 35 4.27 -0.82 25.69
CA LEU A 35 3.48 0.34 25.27
C LEU A 35 2.01 0.09 25.60
N ARG A 36 1.37 1.06 26.27
CA ARG A 36 -0.02 0.92 26.76
C ARG A 36 -1.01 0.67 25.62
N GLU A 37 -0.82 1.36 24.49
CA GLU A 37 -1.66 1.32 23.31
C GLU A 37 -1.49 0.02 22.50
N VAL A 38 -0.35 -0.66 22.64
CA VAL A 38 -0.05 -1.90 21.92
C VAL A 38 -0.25 -3.10 22.85
N GLY A 39 0.54 -3.21 23.91
CA GLY A 39 0.43 -4.31 24.87
C GLY A 39 0.69 -5.70 24.28
N GLY A 40 0.54 -6.72 25.12
CA GLY A 40 0.49 -8.12 24.66
C GLY A 40 -0.60 -8.38 23.61
N PRO A 41 -1.84 -7.87 23.78
CA PRO A 41 -2.91 -8.06 22.80
C PRO A 41 -2.61 -7.47 21.42
N GLY A 42 -2.06 -6.24 21.35
CA GLY A 42 -1.67 -5.62 20.09
C GLY A 42 -0.52 -6.38 19.41
N GLN A 43 0.47 -6.84 20.17
CA GLN A 43 1.54 -7.68 19.62
C GLN A 43 1.02 -9.03 19.11
N ALA A 44 0.06 -9.65 19.80
CA ALA A 44 -0.61 -10.86 19.33
C ALA A 44 -1.41 -10.62 18.04
N ARG A 45 -2.06 -9.45 17.88
CA ARG A 45 -2.70 -9.04 16.63
C ARG A 45 -1.69 -8.88 15.49
N LEU A 46 -0.55 -8.24 15.73
CA LEU A 46 0.54 -8.14 14.75
C LEU A 46 1.01 -9.53 14.31
N LYS A 47 1.29 -10.43 15.26
CA LYS A 47 1.68 -11.82 14.98
C LYS A 47 0.63 -12.60 14.19
N ALA A 48 -0.66 -12.33 14.39
CA ALA A 48 -1.71 -13.03 13.66
C ALA A 48 -1.94 -12.45 12.25
N ALA A 49 -1.57 -11.20 12.01
CA ALA A 49 -1.92 -10.46 10.80
C ALA A 49 -1.19 -10.93 9.54
N ARG A 50 -1.88 -10.80 8.40
CA ARG A 50 -1.35 -10.99 7.06
C ARG A 50 -1.41 -9.66 6.31
N VAL A 51 -0.27 -9.10 5.95
CA VAL A 51 -0.18 -7.85 5.19
C VAL A 51 0.36 -8.12 3.79
N LEU A 52 -0.32 -7.64 2.76
CA LEU A 52 0.20 -7.65 1.39
C LEU A 52 0.90 -6.33 1.09
N VAL A 53 2.17 -6.38 0.73
CA VAL A 53 2.95 -5.23 0.30
C VAL A 53 3.15 -5.28 -1.22
N ILE A 54 2.74 -4.20 -1.89
CA ILE A 54 2.83 -4.05 -3.34
C ILE A 54 4.01 -3.14 -3.66
N GLY A 55 5.01 -3.74 -4.30
CA GLY A 55 6.32 -3.15 -4.56
C GLY A 55 7.30 -3.42 -3.41
N ALA A 56 8.47 -3.96 -3.76
CA ALA A 56 9.66 -4.05 -2.90
C ALA A 56 10.66 -2.92 -3.24
N GLY A 57 10.16 -1.81 -3.77
CA GLY A 57 10.95 -0.65 -4.20
C GLY A 57 11.32 0.33 -3.09
N GLY A 58 11.43 1.62 -3.41
CA GLY A 58 11.90 2.64 -2.46
C GLY A 58 10.98 2.82 -1.24
N LEU A 59 9.66 2.76 -1.43
CA LEU A 59 8.66 2.76 -0.35
C LEU A 59 8.55 1.39 0.33
N GLY A 60 8.51 0.33 -0.47
CA GLY A 60 8.35 -1.04 -0.01
C GLY A 60 9.51 -1.55 0.86
N ALA A 61 10.75 -1.17 0.54
CA ALA A 61 11.95 -1.63 1.24
C ALA A 61 11.94 -1.30 2.75
N PRO A 62 11.80 -0.03 3.19
CA PRO A 62 11.66 0.29 4.62
C PRO A 62 10.34 -0.25 5.21
N LEU A 63 9.25 -0.25 4.44
CA LEU A 63 7.97 -0.80 4.88
C LEU A 63 8.09 -2.26 5.31
N ILE A 64 8.60 -3.12 4.42
CA ILE A 64 8.79 -4.55 4.68
C ILE A 64 9.72 -4.77 5.88
N GLN A 65 10.81 -4.02 5.98
CA GLN A 65 11.75 -4.12 7.10
C GLN A 65 11.07 -3.82 8.44
N TYR A 66 10.30 -2.73 8.53
CA TYR A 66 9.64 -2.36 9.79
C TYR A 66 8.45 -3.27 10.12
N LEU A 67 7.70 -3.76 9.13
CA LEU A 67 6.66 -4.77 9.38
C LEU A 67 7.26 -6.09 9.89
N ALA A 68 8.39 -6.50 9.30
CA ALA A 68 9.12 -7.68 9.75
C ALA A 68 9.66 -7.49 11.17
N ALA A 69 10.31 -6.36 11.47
CA ALA A 69 10.81 -6.04 12.80
C ALA A 69 9.68 -5.99 13.85
N ALA A 70 8.51 -5.45 13.48
CA ALA A 70 7.34 -5.37 14.35
C ALA A 70 6.65 -6.71 14.60
N GLY A 71 7.00 -7.76 13.86
CA GLY A 71 6.44 -9.10 14.05
C GLY A 71 5.09 -9.28 13.37
N ILE A 72 4.83 -8.65 12.22
CA ILE A 72 3.71 -9.03 11.37
C ILE A 72 3.86 -10.51 10.98
N GLY A 73 2.87 -11.33 11.30
CA GLY A 73 2.99 -12.79 11.15
C GLY A 73 3.23 -13.27 9.73
N THR A 74 2.59 -12.64 8.75
CA THR A 74 2.79 -12.95 7.35
C THR A 74 2.86 -11.70 6.49
N ILE A 75 3.93 -11.59 5.70
CA ILE A 75 4.12 -10.52 4.72
C ILE A 75 4.07 -11.13 3.32
N GLY A 76 3.05 -10.78 2.55
CA GLY A 76 3.03 -11.00 1.12
C GLY A 76 3.81 -9.91 0.42
N ILE A 77 4.67 -10.24 -0.55
CA ILE A 77 5.46 -9.25 -1.30
C ILE A 77 5.18 -9.45 -2.79
N VAL A 78 4.63 -8.42 -3.44
CA VAL A 78 4.36 -8.41 -4.88
C VAL A 78 5.38 -7.49 -5.57
N ASP A 79 6.21 -8.04 -6.45
CA ASP A 79 7.12 -7.26 -7.31
C ASP A 79 7.53 -8.16 -8.49
N ASP A 80 7.49 -7.62 -9.72
CA ASP A 80 7.88 -8.34 -10.95
C ASP A 80 9.31 -8.04 -11.40
N ASP A 81 10.02 -7.12 -10.74
CA ASP A 81 11.36 -6.71 -11.17
C ASP A 81 12.48 -7.52 -10.50
N ALA A 82 13.67 -7.36 -11.07
CA ALA A 82 14.94 -7.71 -10.45
C ALA A 82 15.59 -6.50 -9.76
N VAL A 83 16.50 -6.78 -8.82
CA VAL A 83 17.35 -5.76 -8.17
C VAL A 83 18.28 -5.13 -9.21
N SER A 84 18.36 -3.80 -9.22
CA SER A 84 19.26 -3.03 -10.09
C SER A 84 20.18 -2.13 -9.27
N LEU A 85 21.43 -1.98 -9.72
CA LEU A 85 22.42 -1.10 -9.09
C LEU A 85 21.91 0.35 -8.95
N SER A 86 21.25 0.88 -9.97
CA SER A 86 20.72 2.26 -9.97
C SER A 86 19.61 2.49 -8.94
N ASN A 87 19.03 1.41 -8.42
CA ASN A 87 17.97 1.46 -7.44
C ASN A 87 18.45 1.34 -5.99
N LEU A 88 19.69 0.88 -5.76
CA LEU A 88 20.23 0.67 -4.42
C LEU A 88 20.36 1.94 -3.58
N GLN A 89 20.38 3.12 -4.21
CA GLN A 89 20.37 4.41 -3.50
C GLN A 89 19.11 4.65 -2.65
N ARG A 90 18.01 3.94 -2.94
CA ARG A 90 16.73 4.06 -2.23
C ARG A 90 16.09 2.74 -1.80
N GLN A 91 16.48 1.61 -2.40
CA GLN A 91 15.91 0.29 -2.11
C GLN A 91 16.77 -0.46 -1.09
N VAL A 92 16.85 0.10 0.13
CA VAL A 92 17.81 -0.29 1.18
C VAL A 92 17.58 -1.67 1.81
N ILE A 93 16.56 -2.42 1.37
CA ILE A 93 16.36 -3.83 1.76
C ILE A 93 17.26 -4.78 0.94
N HIS A 94 17.71 -4.34 -0.24
CA HIS A 94 18.55 -5.09 -1.17
C HIS A 94 20.03 -4.69 -1.02
N GLY A 95 20.94 -5.58 -1.41
CA GLY A 95 22.37 -5.31 -1.45
C GLY A 95 22.98 -5.39 -2.84
N THR A 96 24.21 -4.88 -3.00
CA THR A 96 25.01 -5.05 -4.23
C THR A 96 25.15 -6.50 -4.69
N PRO A 97 25.33 -7.50 -3.79
CA PRO A 97 25.34 -8.92 -4.20
C PRO A 97 24.02 -9.44 -4.79
N ASP A 98 22.90 -8.73 -4.57
CA ASP A 98 21.59 -9.14 -5.06
C ASP A 98 21.28 -8.62 -6.47
N VAL A 99 22.13 -7.79 -7.07
CA VAL A 99 21.88 -7.24 -8.42
C VAL A 99 21.60 -8.36 -9.43
N GLY A 100 20.47 -8.26 -10.13
CA GLY A 100 19.97 -9.27 -11.07
C GLY A 100 19.05 -10.34 -10.46
N ARG A 101 18.98 -10.47 -9.13
CA ARG A 101 18.03 -11.37 -8.46
C ARG A 101 16.62 -10.77 -8.44
N PRO A 102 15.55 -11.60 -8.46
CA PRO A 102 14.19 -11.10 -8.23
C PRO A 102 14.08 -10.35 -6.91
N LYS A 103 13.43 -9.17 -6.90
CA LYS A 103 13.32 -8.36 -5.68
C LYS A 103 12.59 -9.11 -4.56
N VAL A 104 11.55 -9.88 -4.90
CA VAL A 104 10.80 -10.67 -3.91
C VAL A 104 11.68 -11.68 -3.16
N GLU A 105 12.67 -12.27 -3.82
CA GLU A 105 13.61 -13.21 -3.19
C GLU A 105 14.60 -12.48 -2.28
N SER A 106 15.23 -11.41 -2.76
CA SER A 106 16.17 -10.61 -1.95
C SER A 106 15.47 -10.02 -0.72
N ALA A 107 14.22 -9.56 -0.87
CA ALA A 107 13.41 -9.07 0.25
C ALA A 107 13.05 -10.20 1.23
N ALA A 108 12.70 -11.39 0.75
CA ALA A 108 12.43 -12.55 1.61
C ALA A 108 13.66 -12.94 2.45
N ASP A 109 14.84 -12.97 1.83
CA ASP A 109 16.10 -13.23 2.54
C ASP A 109 16.36 -12.16 3.61
N ALA A 110 16.10 -10.88 3.31
CA ALA A 110 16.26 -9.79 4.25
C ALA A 110 15.32 -9.91 5.45
N VAL A 111 14.06 -10.27 5.23
CA VAL A 111 13.09 -10.54 6.30
C VAL A 111 13.54 -11.70 7.16
N ALA A 112 13.95 -12.82 6.56
CA ALA A 112 14.41 -14.00 7.29
C ALA A 112 15.64 -13.71 8.16
N ARG A 113 16.58 -12.90 7.66
CA ARG A 113 17.74 -12.42 8.44
C ARG A 113 17.32 -11.54 9.62
N LEU A 114 16.33 -10.68 9.44
CA LEU A 114 15.89 -9.72 10.46
C LEU A 114 15.02 -10.37 11.54
N ASN A 115 14.02 -11.16 11.13
CA ASN A 115 13.06 -11.77 12.03
C ASN A 115 12.55 -13.12 11.46
N PRO A 116 13.10 -14.26 11.95
CA PRO A 116 12.72 -15.59 11.45
C PRO A 116 11.31 -16.05 11.87
N HIS A 117 10.61 -15.31 12.74
CA HIS A 117 9.23 -15.61 13.11
C HIS A 117 8.21 -15.14 12.06
N VAL A 118 8.64 -14.34 11.08
CA VAL A 118 7.78 -13.77 10.03
C VAL A 118 7.77 -14.67 8.81
N ARG A 119 6.58 -15.08 8.38
CA ARG A 119 6.42 -15.81 7.11
C ARG A 119 6.37 -14.84 5.95
N VAL A 120 7.23 -15.04 4.95
CA VAL A 120 7.15 -14.31 3.68
C VAL A 120 6.42 -15.17 2.63
N VAL A 121 5.53 -14.54 1.87
CA VAL A 121 4.92 -15.12 0.67
C VAL A 121 5.28 -14.27 -0.53
N MET A 122 6.05 -14.84 -1.45
CA MET A 122 6.55 -14.14 -2.64
C MET A 122 5.54 -14.24 -3.77
N HIS A 123 5.23 -13.11 -4.40
CA HIS A 123 4.40 -13.01 -5.60
C HIS A 123 5.21 -12.31 -6.70
N PRO A 124 6.00 -13.08 -7.50
CA PRO A 124 6.82 -12.52 -8.57
C PRO A 124 5.99 -12.16 -9.80
N CYS A 125 5.03 -11.25 -9.63
CA CYS A 125 4.07 -10.87 -10.66
C CYS A 125 3.71 -9.39 -10.56
N ARG A 126 3.27 -8.84 -11.70
CA ARG A 126 2.64 -7.53 -11.74
C ARG A 126 1.18 -7.64 -11.29
N ILE A 127 0.68 -6.64 -10.57
CA ILE A 127 -0.76 -6.55 -10.30
C ILE A 127 -1.50 -6.22 -11.59
N THR A 128 -2.54 -6.98 -11.87
CA THR A 128 -3.47 -6.76 -12.98
C THR A 128 -4.91 -6.84 -12.47
N PRO A 129 -5.90 -6.29 -13.19
CA PRO A 129 -7.31 -6.43 -12.81
C PRO A 129 -7.72 -7.90 -12.60
N GLU A 130 -7.13 -8.84 -13.34
CA GLU A 130 -7.44 -10.26 -13.28
C GLU A 130 -6.91 -10.95 -12.01
N ASN A 131 -5.75 -10.53 -11.48
CA ASN A 131 -5.14 -11.16 -10.31
C ASN A 131 -5.38 -10.41 -8.99
N ALA A 132 -5.70 -9.11 -9.05
CA ALA A 132 -5.75 -8.25 -7.87
C ALA A 132 -6.74 -8.77 -6.83
N ALA A 133 -7.97 -9.12 -7.24
CA ALA A 133 -9.01 -9.57 -6.32
C ALA A 133 -8.60 -10.84 -5.54
N GLY A 134 -8.01 -11.82 -6.23
CA GLY A 134 -7.54 -13.06 -5.61
C GLY A 134 -6.41 -12.83 -4.61
N LEU A 135 -5.45 -11.96 -4.97
CA LEU A 135 -4.36 -11.57 -4.08
C LEU A 135 -4.89 -10.86 -2.83
N MET A 136 -5.69 -9.80 -2.98
CA MET A 136 -6.17 -9.01 -1.83
C MET A 136 -7.01 -9.85 -0.86
N ALA A 137 -7.80 -10.80 -1.35
CA ALA A 137 -8.67 -11.64 -0.52
C ALA A 137 -7.91 -12.52 0.50
N ALA A 138 -6.64 -12.84 0.25
CA ALA A 138 -5.83 -13.69 1.12
C ALA A 138 -5.21 -12.96 2.33
N TYR A 139 -5.29 -11.63 2.36
CA TYR A 139 -4.66 -10.76 3.36
C TYR A 139 -5.69 -9.96 4.16
N ASP A 140 -5.23 -9.36 5.25
CA ASP A 140 -6.05 -8.52 6.14
C ASP A 140 -6.02 -7.07 5.74
N LEU A 141 -4.86 -6.62 5.29
CA LEU A 141 -4.55 -5.25 4.94
C LEU A 141 -3.58 -5.25 3.77
N VAL A 142 -3.73 -4.27 2.89
CA VAL A 142 -2.87 -4.05 1.74
C VAL A 142 -2.09 -2.75 1.93
N ALA A 143 -0.81 -2.75 1.59
CA ALA A 143 0.05 -1.57 1.58
C ALA A 143 0.65 -1.38 0.18
N ASP A 144 0.33 -0.27 -0.45
CA ASP A 144 0.71 0.04 -1.82
C ASP A 144 1.84 1.07 -1.87
N GLY A 145 3.04 0.59 -2.21
CA GLY A 145 4.23 1.39 -2.48
C GLY A 145 4.63 1.38 -3.96
N SER A 146 3.71 1.01 -4.87
CA SER A 146 3.96 0.99 -6.31
C SER A 146 4.17 2.39 -6.89
N ASP A 147 4.89 2.51 -7.99
CA ASP A 147 5.26 3.79 -8.61
C ASP A 147 4.47 4.12 -9.88
N ASN A 148 3.43 3.34 -10.19
CA ASN A 148 2.62 3.54 -11.40
C ASN A 148 1.14 3.65 -11.08
N PHE A 149 0.45 4.53 -11.80
CA PHE A 149 -0.96 4.85 -11.57
C PHE A 149 -1.87 3.64 -11.82
N SER A 150 -1.65 2.88 -12.90
CA SER A 150 -2.53 1.73 -13.22
C SER A 150 -2.60 0.73 -12.08
N THR A 151 -1.47 0.43 -11.41
CA THR A 151 -1.44 -0.42 -10.22
C THR A 151 -2.22 0.23 -9.07
N ARG A 152 -1.98 1.50 -8.75
CA ARG A 152 -2.67 2.20 -7.64
C ARG A 152 -4.19 2.15 -7.76
N TYR A 153 -4.72 2.41 -8.96
CA TYR A 153 -6.16 2.32 -9.22
C TYR A 153 -6.67 0.88 -9.13
N ALA A 154 -6.00 -0.08 -9.77
CA ALA A 154 -6.39 -1.49 -9.73
C ALA A 154 -6.40 -2.04 -8.30
N VAL A 155 -5.40 -1.68 -7.49
CA VAL A 155 -5.28 -2.07 -6.09
C VAL A 155 -6.37 -1.44 -5.24
N SER A 156 -6.61 -0.13 -5.38
CA SER A 156 -7.67 0.56 -4.64
C SER A 156 -9.04 -0.06 -4.91
N ASP A 157 -9.39 -0.25 -6.18
CA ASP A 157 -10.68 -0.80 -6.57
C ASP A 157 -10.82 -2.26 -6.09
N ALA A 158 -9.77 -3.07 -6.24
CA ALA A 158 -9.75 -4.44 -5.73
C ALA A 158 -9.90 -4.50 -4.20
N CYS A 159 -9.27 -3.58 -3.46
CA CYS A 159 -9.40 -3.50 -2.00
C CYS A 159 -10.83 -3.13 -1.58
N PHE A 160 -11.50 -2.22 -2.31
CA PHE A 160 -12.90 -1.91 -2.07
C PHE A 160 -13.79 -3.16 -2.23
N HIS A 161 -13.67 -3.87 -3.35
CA HIS A 161 -14.47 -5.06 -3.62
C HIS A 161 -14.14 -6.23 -2.67
N ALA A 162 -12.87 -6.41 -2.32
CA ALA A 162 -12.41 -7.43 -1.38
C ALA A 162 -12.63 -7.06 0.09
N LYS A 163 -13.16 -5.87 0.38
CA LYS A 163 -13.37 -5.31 1.73
C LYS A 163 -12.10 -5.32 2.57
N LYS A 164 -11.01 -4.78 1.99
CA LYS A 164 -9.69 -4.69 2.63
C LYS A 164 -9.31 -3.23 2.85
N PRO A 165 -8.78 -2.87 4.02
CA PRO A 165 -8.11 -1.59 4.21
C PRO A 165 -6.87 -1.51 3.32
N LEU A 166 -6.62 -0.32 2.78
CA LEU A 166 -5.45 -0.01 1.97
C LEU A 166 -4.67 1.15 2.60
N VAL A 167 -3.39 0.95 2.85
CA VAL A 167 -2.43 2.03 3.15
C VAL A 167 -1.69 2.35 1.86
N THR A 168 -1.79 3.57 1.35
CA THR A 168 -1.17 3.93 0.07
C THR A 168 -0.35 5.19 0.23
N ALA A 169 0.84 5.21 -0.38
CA ALA A 169 1.72 6.36 -0.38
C ALA A 169 2.27 6.66 -1.77
N ALA A 170 2.60 7.92 -2.02
CA ALA A 170 3.25 8.36 -3.25
C ALA A 170 4.51 9.18 -2.95
N LEU A 171 5.43 9.19 -3.91
CA LEU A 171 6.65 10.00 -3.86
C LEU A 171 6.71 10.90 -5.09
N GLY A 172 6.86 12.20 -4.84
CA GLY A 172 7.46 13.16 -5.75
C GLY A 172 8.98 13.22 -5.57
N ALA A 173 9.61 14.20 -6.22
CA ALA A 173 11.07 14.36 -6.15
C ALA A 173 11.53 14.76 -4.73
N PHE A 174 10.76 15.64 -4.06
CA PHE A 174 11.05 16.16 -2.72
C PHE A 174 9.80 16.24 -1.83
N ASP A 175 8.74 15.56 -2.23
CA ASP A 175 7.48 15.54 -1.51
C ASP A 175 6.91 14.12 -1.53
N GLY A 176 6.01 13.84 -0.60
CA GLY A 176 5.33 12.55 -0.54
C GLY A 176 3.95 12.70 0.09
N SER A 177 3.09 11.74 -0.20
CA SER A 177 1.76 11.65 0.39
C SER A 177 1.48 10.27 0.95
N LEU A 178 0.67 10.20 2.01
CA LEU A 178 0.26 8.97 2.67
C LEU A 178 -1.20 9.10 3.13
N THR A 179 -1.99 8.05 2.89
CA THR A 179 -3.35 7.96 3.43
C THR A 179 -3.78 6.50 3.64
N THR A 180 -4.86 6.33 4.40
CA THR A 180 -5.52 5.04 4.62
C THR A 180 -6.90 5.07 4.02
N ILE A 181 -7.17 4.13 3.12
CA ILE A 181 -8.45 3.97 2.45
C ILE A 181 -9.20 2.79 3.08
N ARG A 182 -10.36 3.08 3.66
CA ARG A 182 -11.35 2.10 4.16
C ARG A 182 -12.69 2.27 3.44
N ALA A 183 -12.62 2.35 2.11
CA ALA A 183 -13.75 2.69 1.23
C ALA A 183 -14.96 1.74 1.32
N HIS A 184 -14.75 0.52 1.82
CA HIS A 184 -15.80 -0.48 2.01
C HIS A 184 -16.56 -0.32 3.34
N GLU A 185 -16.11 0.60 4.20
CA GLU A 185 -16.71 0.94 5.49
C GLU A 185 -17.44 2.29 5.40
N THR A 186 -18.32 2.52 6.37
CA THR A 186 -19.04 3.79 6.56
C THR A 186 -18.34 4.60 7.65
N GLY A 187 -18.19 5.90 7.44
CA GLY A 187 -17.61 6.80 8.42
C GLY A 187 -18.55 7.09 9.61
N PRO A 188 -18.06 7.81 10.63
CA PRO A 188 -18.83 8.11 11.84
C PRO A 188 -20.11 8.94 11.60
N THR A 189 -20.17 9.65 10.47
CA THR A 189 -21.32 10.48 10.06
C THR A 189 -22.43 9.68 9.37
N GLY A 190 -22.21 8.39 9.10
CA GLY A 190 -23.12 7.55 8.31
C GLY A 190 -22.90 7.64 6.79
N GLU A 191 -21.99 8.50 6.34
CA GLU A 191 -21.58 8.58 4.93
C GLU A 191 -20.51 7.53 4.60
N PRO A 192 -20.40 7.07 3.33
CA PRO A 192 -19.31 6.20 2.92
C PRO A 192 -17.95 6.83 3.21
N ASN A 193 -16.97 6.03 3.60
CA ASN A 193 -15.59 6.53 3.66
C ASN A 193 -15.09 6.87 2.24
N PRO A 194 -14.22 7.88 2.09
CA PRO A 194 -13.74 8.27 0.78
C PRO A 194 -12.85 7.21 0.14
N THR A 195 -12.95 7.12 -1.18
CA THR A 195 -12.19 6.20 -2.03
C THR A 195 -10.91 6.89 -2.52
N TYR A 196 -9.96 6.12 -3.07
CA TYR A 196 -8.84 6.73 -3.82
C TYR A 196 -9.35 7.59 -5.00
N ARG A 197 -10.49 7.21 -5.59
CA ARG A 197 -11.16 7.93 -6.67
C ARG A 197 -11.88 9.20 -6.20
N CYS A 198 -12.09 9.41 -4.90
CA CYS A 198 -12.51 10.71 -4.38
C CYS A 198 -11.34 11.71 -4.37
N LEU A 199 -10.10 11.23 -4.19
CA LEU A 199 -8.89 12.07 -4.28
C LEU A 199 -8.46 12.29 -5.73
N PHE A 200 -8.48 11.22 -6.53
CA PHE A 200 -8.02 11.21 -7.91
C PHE A 200 -9.08 10.48 -8.77
N PRO A 201 -10.07 11.19 -9.32
CA PRO A 201 -11.21 10.54 -9.99
C PRO A 201 -10.84 9.64 -11.16
N ASN A 202 -9.93 10.14 -12.01
CA ASN A 202 -9.51 9.47 -13.23
C ASN A 202 -8.00 9.32 -13.28
N PRO A 203 -7.49 8.18 -13.80
CA PRO A 203 -6.07 8.03 -14.05
C PRO A 203 -5.60 9.13 -15.03
N PRO A 204 -4.39 9.67 -14.85
CA PRO A 204 -3.85 10.63 -15.79
C PRO A 204 -3.73 9.98 -17.17
N PRO A 205 -3.95 10.73 -18.27
CA PRO A 205 -3.81 10.18 -19.61
C PRO A 205 -2.40 9.60 -19.83
N PRO A 206 -2.25 8.49 -20.60
CA PRO A 206 -0.94 7.91 -20.86
C PRO A 206 0.06 8.96 -21.39
N GLY A 207 1.27 8.99 -20.81
CA GLY A 207 2.33 9.91 -21.22
C GLY A 207 2.26 11.34 -20.67
N THR A 208 1.26 11.68 -19.83
CA THR A 208 1.13 13.03 -19.24
C THR A 208 1.93 13.22 -17.95
N VAL A 209 2.32 12.14 -17.28
CA VAL A 209 3.13 12.17 -16.07
C VAL A 209 4.42 11.39 -16.36
N ALA A 210 5.56 12.06 -16.22
CA ALA A 210 6.86 11.40 -16.34
C ALA A 210 6.97 10.30 -15.28
N PRO A 211 7.44 9.08 -15.61
CA PRO A 211 7.75 8.07 -14.61
C PRO A 211 8.67 8.67 -13.54
N CYS A 212 8.50 8.30 -12.27
CA CYS A 212 9.38 8.77 -11.16
C CYS A 212 10.88 8.56 -11.45
N ALA A 213 11.23 7.63 -12.36
CA ALA A 213 12.58 7.39 -12.83
C ALA A 213 13.19 8.59 -13.60
N GLU A 214 12.40 9.43 -14.24
CA GLU A 214 12.88 10.57 -15.05
C GLU A 214 13.08 11.85 -14.22
N ALA A 215 12.32 12.04 -13.15
CA ALA A 215 12.44 13.21 -12.26
C ALA A 215 13.49 13.04 -11.15
N GLY A 216 13.91 11.80 -10.88
CA GLY A 216 14.76 11.46 -9.74
C GLY A 216 14.00 11.47 -8.41
N VAL A 217 14.53 10.76 -7.41
CA VAL A 217 13.94 10.70 -6.06
C VAL A 217 15.04 10.60 -5.00
N LEU A 218 14.87 11.36 -3.91
CA LEU A 218 15.77 11.33 -2.78
C LEU A 218 15.55 10.06 -1.94
N GLY A 219 16.53 9.17 -1.88
CA GLY A 219 16.39 7.88 -1.17
C GLY A 219 15.99 8.01 0.30
N ALA A 220 16.48 9.03 1.01
CA ALA A 220 16.09 9.30 2.39
C ALA A 220 14.59 9.62 2.53
N LEU A 221 13.99 10.33 1.58
CA LEU A 221 12.55 10.61 1.58
C LEU A 221 11.74 9.33 1.37
N ALA A 222 12.20 8.43 0.49
CA ALA A 222 11.58 7.12 0.33
C ALA A 222 11.63 6.31 1.65
N GLY A 223 12.75 6.39 2.37
CA GLY A 223 12.91 5.85 3.72
C GLY A 223 11.90 6.41 4.72
N VAL A 224 11.74 7.74 4.78
CA VAL A 224 10.77 8.41 5.65
C VAL A 224 9.35 7.95 5.33
N MET A 225 8.95 8.04 4.07
CA MET A 225 7.58 7.72 3.66
C MET A 225 7.24 6.24 3.86
N GLY A 226 8.13 5.32 3.54
CA GLY A 226 7.87 3.90 3.78
C GLY A 226 7.90 3.52 5.27
N SER A 227 8.63 4.26 6.11
CA SER A 227 8.53 4.11 7.58
C SER A 227 7.18 4.62 8.11
N LEU A 228 6.65 5.72 7.55
CA LEU A 228 5.31 6.21 7.86
C LEU A 228 4.22 5.24 7.40
N MET A 229 4.40 4.59 6.24
CA MET A 229 3.52 3.50 5.81
C MET A 229 3.53 2.35 6.82
N ALA A 230 4.72 1.92 7.28
CA ALA A 230 4.80 0.85 8.27
C ALA A 230 4.11 1.23 9.58
N MET A 231 4.30 2.48 10.03
CA MET A 231 3.59 3.02 11.18
C MET A 231 2.07 2.91 10.97
N GLU A 232 1.55 3.33 9.81
CA GLU A 232 0.11 3.28 9.52
C GLU A 232 -0.45 1.86 9.52
N VAL A 233 0.28 0.91 8.92
CA VAL A 233 -0.09 -0.51 8.95
C VAL A 233 -0.11 -1.04 10.38
N ILE A 234 0.91 -0.74 11.19
CA ILE A 234 1.00 -1.19 12.58
C ILE A 234 -0.14 -0.60 13.40
N ARG A 235 -0.44 0.70 13.23
CA ARG A 235 -1.60 1.36 13.86
C ARG A 235 -2.91 0.67 13.50
N ALA A 236 -3.11 0.35 12.23
CA ALA A 236 -4.31 -0.31 11.75
C ALA A 236 -4.48 -1.75 12.26
N VAL A 237 -3.38 -2.50 12.41
CA VAL A 237 -3.42 -3.90 12.87
C VAL A 237 -3.48 -4.00 14.38
N ALA A 238 -2.68 -3.22 15.09
CA ALA A 238 -2.66 -3.20 16.55
C ALA A 238 -3.81 -2.38 17.14
N ASP A 239 -4.58 -1.68 16.30
CA ASP A 239 -5.80 -0.95 16.64
C ASP A 239 -5.54 0.16 17.67
N PHE A 240 -4.68 1.12 17.30
CA PHE A 240 -4.40 2.29 18.13
C PHE A 240 -4.22 3.59 17.32
N GLY A 241 -4.53 4.70 17.98
CA GLY A 241 -4.51 6.02 17.39
C GLY A 241 -5.62 6.23 16.35
N GLU A 242 -5.59 7.39 15.69
CA GLU A 242 -6.58 7.73 14.69
C GLU A 242 -6.05 7.42 13.27
N PRO A 243 -6.75 6.64 12.45
CA PRO A 243 -6.29 6.26 11.11
C PRO A 243 -6.39 7.42 10.11
N LEU A 244 -5.60 7.40 9.04
CA LEU A 244 -5.62 8.44 8.01
C LEU A 244 -6.84 8.38 7.05
N VAL A 245 -7.97 7.80 7.48
CA VAL A 245 -9.19 7.76 6.65
C VAL A 245 -9.75 9.16 6.49
N GLY A 246 -9.95 9.60 5.24
CA GLY A 246 -10.37 10.96 4.91
C GLY A 246 -9.32 12.03 5.23
N ARG A 247 -8.07 11.62 5.45
CA ARG A 247 -6.95 12.50 5.77
C ARG A 247 -5.73 12.14 4.92
N LEU A 248 -5.21 13.11 4.18
CA LEU A 248 -4.01 12.97 3.35
C LEU A 248 -2.85 13.65 4.08
N LEU A 249 -1.90 12.84 4.57
CA LEU A 249 -0.65 13.36 5.08
C LEU A 249 0.25 13.75 3.90
N MET A 250 0.66 15.01 3.86
CA MET A 250 1.60 15.59 2.91
C MET A 250 2.92 15.88 3.62
N VAL A 251 4.02 15.46 3.02
CA VAL A 251 5.38 15.69 3.51
C VAL A 251 6.15 16.46 2.45
N ASP A 252 6.66 17.64 2.81
CA ASP A 252 7.58 18.43 1.98
C ASP A 252 8.98 18.36 2.58
N ALA A 253 9.89 17.68 1.89
CA ALA A 253 11.26 17.49 2.34
C ALA A 253 12.15 18.72 2.15
N ARG A 254 11.73 19.72 1.36
CA ARG A 254 12.50 20.96 1.19
C ARG A 254 12.33 21.87 2.40
N SER A 255 11.10 21.98 2.89
CA SER A 255 10.77 22.79 4.08
C SER A 255 10.67 21.96 5.37
N MET A 256 10.81 20.64 5.29
CA MET A 256 10.59 19.68 6.39
C MET A 256 9.21 19.85 7.04
N ARG A 257 8.18 20.13 6.22
CA ARG A 257 6.81 20.35 6.67
C ARG A 257 5.97 19.09 6.52
N PHE A 258 5.18 18.82 7.56
CA PHE A 258 4.18 17.75 7.59
C PHE A 258 2.82 18.42 7.75
N GLU A 259 1.90 18.16 6.82
CA GLU A 259 0.60 18.79 6.78
C GLU A 259 -0.47 17.74 6.50
N THR A 260 -1.63 17.83 7.15
CA THR A 260 -2.73 16.88 6.92
C THR A 260 -3.89 17.62 6.28
N LEU A 261 -4.32 17.16 5.12
CA LEU A 261 -5.45 17.70 4.38
C LEU A 261 -6.66 16.77 4.53
N GLY A 262 -7.82 17.31 4.88
CA GLY A 262 -9.07 16.56 4.92
C GLY A 262 -9.64 16.35 3.52
N TYR A 263 -10.22 15.19 3.25
CA TYR A 263 -10.99 14.91 2.04
C TYR A 263 -12.19 14.03 2.38
N ALA A 264 -13.29 14.24 1.66
CA ALA A 264 -14.57 13.59 1.90
C ALA A 264 -14.91 12.64 0.75
N TRP A 265 -15.93 11.80 0.98
CA TRP A 265 -16.48 10.97 -0.08
C TRP A 265 -17.20 11.87 -1.09
N ASP A 266 -16.98 11.57 -2.37
CA ASP A 266 -17.56 12.30 -3.48
C ASP A 266 -18.72 11.46 -4.08
N PRO A 267 -19.97 11.95 -4.09
CA PRO A 267 -21.10 11.23 -4.67
C PRO A 267 -20.98 10.99 -6.18
N ASP A 268 -20.09 11.71 -6.87
CA ASP A 268 -19.84 11.57 -8.30
C ASP A 268 -18.64 10.65 -8.61
N ASN A 269 -18.01 10.06 -7.58
CA ASN A 269 -16.82 9.23 -7.80
C ASN A 269 -17.16 7.94 -8.60
N PRO A 270 -16.29 7.51 -9.54
CA PRO A 270 -16.61 6.42 -10.46
C PRO A 270 -16.64 5.01 -9.84
N LEU A 271 -16.33 4.83 -8.55
CA LEU A 271 -16.29 3.52 -7.90
C LEU A 271 -17.59 3.18 -7.15
N ASN A 272 -18.04 4.09 -6.30
CA ASN A 272 -19.23 3.87 -5.47
C ASN A 272 -20.10 5.14 -5.34
N GLY A 273 -19.91 6.11 -6.24
CA GLY A 273 -20.78 7.27 -6.37
C GLY A 273 -22.22 6.87 -6.66
N VAL A 274 -23.16 7.71 -6.23
CA VAL A 274 -24.60 7.48 -6.37
C VAL A 274 -25.22 8.32 -7.49
N THR A 275 -24.48 9.27 -8.03
CA THR A 275 -24.95 10.11 -9.14
C THR A 275 -24.71 9.38 -10.46
N THR A 276 -25.68 8.59 -10.91
CA THR A 276 -25.72 8.14 -12.30
C THR A 276 -26.06 9.35 -13.17
N ASP A 277 -25.10 9.87 -13.94
CA ASP A 277 -25.44 10.80 -15.02
C ASP A 277 -26.20 10.04 -16.11
N PRO A 278 -27.51 10.29 -16.35
CA PRO A 278 -28.25 9.64 -17.42
C PRO A 278 -27.80 10.12 -18.81
N ALA A 279 -26.96 11.16 -18.90
CA ALA A 279 -26.52 11.75 -20.17
C ALA A 279 -25.21 11.15 -20.73
N ALA A 280 -24.47 10.35 -19.94
CA ALA A 280 -23.20 9.76 -20.39
C ALA A 280 -23.34 8.53 -21.32
N SER A 281 -24.57 8.04 -21.56
CA SER A 281 -24.86 6.91 -22.46
C SER A 281 -25.44 7.31 -23.83
N GLY A 282 -25.29 8.57 -24.25
CA GLY A 282 -25.63 9.00 -25.61
C GLY A 282 -24.46 8.79 -26.60
N PRO A 283 -24.71 8.37 -27.86
CA PRO A 283 -23.61 8.15 -28.81
C PRO A 283 -22.86 9.46 -29.04
N SER A 284 -21.52 9.37 -28.98
CA SER A 284 -20.59 10.47 -29.24
C SER A 284 -20.96 11.20 -30.53
N ARG A 285 -21.36 12.46 -30.41
CA ARG A 285 -21.57 13.36 -31.55
C ARG A 285 -20.22 13.56 -32.25
N PRO A 286 -20.12 13.43 -33.58
CA PRO A 286 -18.83 13.58 -34.25
C PRO A 286 -18.34 15.04 -34.12
N PRO A 287 -17.02 15.26 -34.11
CA PRO A 287 -16.46 16.60 -34.02
C PRO A 287 -16.92 17.46 -35.21
N ALA A 288 -17.33 18.69 -34.93
CA ALA A 288 -17.70 19.66 -35.95
C ALA A 288 -16.48 19.99 -36.82
N GLU A 289 -16.61 19.83 -38.14
CA GLU A 289 -15.63 20.28 -39.12
C GLU A 289 -15.48 21.81 -39.03
N SER A 290 -14.25 22.28 -38.82
CA SER A 290 -13.90 23.69 -38.99
C SER A 290 -13.93 24.05 -40.48
N PRO A 291 -14.52 25.19 -40.88
CA PRO A 291 -14.53 25.58 -42.28
C PRO A 291 -13.13 26.00 -42.73
N ALA A 292 -12.71 25.48 -43.88
CA ALA A 292 -11.49 25.90 -44.55
C ALA A 292 -11.56 27.38 -44.96
N PRO A 293 -10.47 28.16 -44.84
CA PRO A 293 -10.43 29.50 -45.42
C PRO A 293 -10.23 29.37 -46.94
N GLY A 294 -11.21 29.87 -47.69
CA GLY A 294 -11.14 30.02 -49.14
C GLY A 294 -10.59 31.39 -49.56
N HIS A 295 -9.71 31.34 -50.57
CA HIS A 295 -9.16 32.39 -51.43
C HIS A 295 -8.16 33.39 -50.84
#